data_AF-A0A3R7RAN2-F1
#
_entry.id   AF-A0A3R7RAN2-F1
#
_cell.length_a   1.000
_cell.length_b   1.000
_cell.length_c   1.000
_cell.angle_alpha   90.00
_cell.angle_beta   90.00
_cell.angle_gamma   90.00
#
_symmetry.space_group_name_H-M   'P 1'
#
loop_
_entity.id
_entity.type
_entity.pdbx_description
1 polymer ?
#
loop_
_entity_poly.entity_id
_entity_poly.type
_entity_poly.pdbx_seq_one_letter_code
_entity_poly.pdbx_strand_id
1 'polypeptide(L)' 'MPELDVSHSAVMARLTLSALERASRDPSCWREPTVHRALLVSGLSVLTEATRRLQNDLEASLEED' A
#
# COMPACT_ATOMS: atom_id res chain seq x y z
N MET A 1 4.91 -19.56 -1.66
CA MET A 1 5.82 -18.54 -1.10
C MET A 1 5.04 -17.26 -0.75
N PRO A 2 4.11 -17.29 0.23
CA PRO A 2 3.30 -16.12 0.58
C PRO A 2 4.06 -15.03 1.38
N GLU A 3 5.15 -15.40 2.05
CA GLU A 3 5.91 -14.48 2.93
C GLU A 3 6.66 -13.37 2.17
N LEU A 4 6.99 -13.59 0.90
CA LEU A 4 7.64 -12.60 0.04
C LEU A 4 6.69 -11.47 -0.36
N ASP A 5 5.44 -11.79 -0.69
CA ASP A 5 4.40 -10.79 -0.98
C ASP A 5 4.01 -10.00 0.28
N VAL A 6 4.02 -10.64 1.45
CA VAL A 6 3.80 -9.97 2.74
C VAL A 6 4.87 -8.91 3.00
N SER A 7 6.13 -9.29 2.80
CA SER A 7 7.27 -8.40 2.99
C SER A 7 7.28 -7.25 1.99
N HIS A 8 6.98 -7.52 0.71
CA HIS A 8 7.01 -6.49 -0.33
C HIS A 8 5.90 -5.45 -0.18
N SER A 9 4.67 -5.89 0.12
CA SER A 9 3.54 -4.98 0.37
C SER A 9 3.77 -4.09 1.59
N ALA A 10 4.33 -4.65 2.68
CA ALA A 10 4.66 -3.88 3.87
C ALA A 10 5.77 -2.83 3.62
N VAL A 11 6.79 -3.17 2.82
CA VAL A 11 7.83 -2.22 2.41
C VAL A 11 7.23 -1.10 1.54
N MET A 12 6.40 -1.45 0.56
CA MET A 12 5.70 -0.49 -0.29
C MET A 12 4.79 0.45 0.52
N ALA A 13 4.09 -0.08 1.54
CA ALA A 13 3.25 0.70 2.44
C ALA A 13 4.07 1.74 3.19
N ARG A 14 5.21 1.32 3.77
CA ARG A 14 6.12 2.23 4.48
C ARG A 14 6.70 3.30 3.57
N LEU A 15 7.16 2.92 2.36
CA LEU A 15 7.68 3.87 1.39
C LEU A 15 6.61 4.87 0.93
N THR A 16 5.38 4.42 0.71
CA THR A 16 4.25 5.28 0.35
C THR A 16 3.92 6.26 1.48
N LEU A 17 3.88 5.79 2.73
CA LEU A 17 3.63 6.64 3.90
C LEU A 17 4.73 7.67 4.10
N SER A 18 6.01 7.28 3.98
CA SER A 18 7.12 8.22 4.06
C SER A 18 7.11 9.24 2.92
N ALA A 19 6.74 8.83 1.70
CA ALA A 19 6.58 9.75 0.58
C ALA A 19 5.43 10.73 0.83
N LEU A 20 4.31 10.26 1.39
CA LEU A 20 3.15 11.09 1.74
C LEU A 20 3.47 12.09 2.86
N GLU A 21 4.19 11.66 3.90
CA GLU A 21 4.66 12.53 4.99
C GLU A 21 5.62 13.61 4.48
N ARG A 22 6.50 13.26 3.54
CA ARG A 22 7.40 14.23 2.92
C ARG A 22 6.64 15.22 2.05
N ALA A 23 5.64 14.74 1.32
CA ALA A 23 4.80 15.56 0.47
C ALA A 23 3.81 16.45 1.24
N SER A 24 3.43 16.07 2.47
CA SER A 24 2.62 16.92 3.34
C SER A 24 3.44 18.07 3.95
N ARG A 25 4.74 17.85 4.19
CA ARG A 25 5.66 18.88 4.70
C ARG A 25 6.16 19.84 3.64
N ASP A 26 6.36 19.37 2.41
CA ASP A 26 6.76 20.19 1.27
C ASP A 26 5.74 20.07 0.13
N PRO A 27 4.77 20.99 0.03
CA PRO A 27 3.73 20.95 -0.98
C PRO A 27 4.27 21.15 -2.42
N SER A 28 5.50 21.65 -2.57
CA SER A 28 6.07 21.93 -3.89
C SER A 28 6.33 20.65 -4.69
N CYS A 29 6.56 19.51 -4.03
CA CYS A 29 6.80 18.22 -4.68
C CYS A 29 5.56 17.68 -5.42
N TRP A 30 4.36 18.13 -5.08
CA TRP A 30 3.13 17.80 -5.80
C TRP A 30 3.09 18.44 -7.20
N ARG A 31 3.93 19.44 -7.49
CA ARG A 31 3.99 20.03 -8.83
C ARG A 31 4.48 19.06 -9.90
N GLU A 32 5.12 17.96 -9.51
CA GLU A 32 5.54 16.91 -10.43
C GLU A 32 4.43 15.87 -10.65
N PRO A 33 3.91 15.72 -11.87
CA PRO A 33 2.87 14.72 -12.18
C PRO A 33 3.33 13.28 -11.89
N THR A 34 4.63 13.01 -12.04
CA THR A 34 5.24 11.72 -11.75
C THR A 34 5.15 11.35 -10.28
N VAL A 35 5.33 12.33 -9.37
CA VAL A 35 5.24 12.12 -7.91
C VAL A 35 3.81 11.78 -7.51
N HIS A 36 2.83 12.52 -8.03
CA HIS A 36 1.41 12.22 -7.84
C HIS A 36 1.06 10.80 -8.29
N ARG A 37 1.47 10.44 -9.51
CA ARG A 37 1.18 9.13 -10.08
C ARG A 37 1.86 8.02 -9.29
N ALA A 38 3.11 8.21 -8.87
CA ALA A 38 3.84 7.24 -8.06
C ALA A 38 3.13 6.99 -6.72
N LEU A 39 2.77 8.06 -5.99
CA LEU A 39 2.05 7.98 -4.72
C LEU A 39 0.68 7.30 -4.85
N LEU A 40 -0.08 7.67 -5.89
CA LEU A 40 -1.39 7.08 -6.14
C LEU A 40 -1.28 5.60 -6.47
N VAL A 41 -0.40 5.22 -7.40
CA VAL A 41 -0.24 3.83 -7.83
C VAL A 41 0.32 2.96 -6.71
N SER A 42 1.33 3.45 -5.97
CA SER A 42 1.91 2.69 -4.85
C SER A 42 0.90 2.53 -3.71
N GLY A 43 0.15 3.60 -3.39
CA GLY A 43 -0.90 3.58 -2.37
C GLY A 43 -2.06 2.65 -2.74
N LEU A 44 -2.58 2.74 -3.97
CA LEU A 44 -3.62 1.83 -4.47
C LEU A 44 -3.16 0.38 -4.43
N SER A 45 -1.92 0.09 -4.85
CA SER A 45 -1.39 -1.28 -4.85
C SER A 45 -1.33 -1.87 -3.43
N VAL A 46 -0.92 -1.07 -2.45
CA VAL A 46 -0.91 -1.47 -1.03
C VAL A 46 -2.32 -1.72 -0.51
N LEU A 47 -3.26 -0.82 -0.81
CA LEU A 47 -4.66 -0.97 -0.36
C LEU A 47 -5.33 -2.20 -0.97
N THR A 48 -5.17 -2.43 -2.28
CA THR A 48 -5.72 -3.61 -2.96
C THR A 48 -5.18 -4.90 -2.36
N GLU A 49 -3.88 -4.97 -2.11
CA GLU A 49 -3.28 -6.17 -1.50
C GLU A 49 -3.74 -6.36 -0.04
N ALA A 50 -3.89 -5.30 0.74
CA ALA A 50 -4.43 -5.37 2.09
C ALA A 50 -5.89 -5.84 2.10
N THR A 51 -6.73 -5.33 1.20
CA THR A 51 -8.12 -5.77 1.05
C THR A 51 -8.21 -7.24 0.65
N ARG A 52 -7.37 -7.69 -0.30
CA ARG A 52 -7.32 -9.09 -0.72
C ARG A 52 -6.97 -10.02 0.44
N ARG A 53 -6.03 -9.63 1.30
CA ARG A 53 -5.67 -10.42 2.49
C ARG A 53 -6.79 -10.49 3.50
N LEU A 54 -7.42 -9.35 3.80
CA LEU A 54 -8.57 -9.30 4.70
C LEU A 54 -9.72 -10.19 4.22
N GLN A 55 -9.96 -10.24 2.90
CA GLN A 55 -10.95 -11.14 2.31
C GLN A 55 -10.57 -12.61 2.51
N ASN A 56 -9.33 -12.98 2.22
CA ASN A 56 -8.85 -14.35 2.43
C ASN A 56 -8.92 -14.77 3.91
N ASP A 57 -8.51 -13.87 4.83
CA ASP A 57 -8.53 -14.15 6.26
C ASP A 57 -9.98 -14.32 6.77
N LEU A 58 -10.92 -13.54 6.22
CA LEU A 58 -12.35 -13.66 6.52
C LEU A 58 -12.93 -14.97 5.98
N GLU A 59 -12.61 -15.33 4.73
CA GLU A 59 -13.05 -16.58 4.11
C GLU A 59 -12.52 -17.79 4.90
N ALA A 60 -11.23 -17.79 5.25
CA ALA A 60 -10.63 -18.84 6.07
C ALA A 60 -11.31 -18.97 7.45
N SER A 61 -11.66 -17.84 8.08
CA SER A 61 -12.37 -17.84 9.37
C SER A 61 -13.79 -18.41 9.27
N LEU A 62 -14.43 -18.33 8.10
CA LEU A 62 -15.77 -18.89 7.86
C LEU A 62 -15.75 -20.38 7.51
N GLU A 63 -14.62 -20.93 7.07
CA GLU A 63 -14.45 -22.36 6.80
C GLU A 63 -14.14 -23.18 8.06
N GLU A 64 -13.72 -22.52 9.16
CA GLU A 64 -13.39 -23.15 10.44
C GLU A 64 -14.60 -23.31 11.40
N ASP A 65 -15.73 -22.64 11.13
CA ASP A 65 -17.01 -22.72 11.88
C ASP A 65 -17.99 -23.76 11.29
#